data_AF-A0A3C1KN44-F1
#
_entry.id   AF-A0A3C1KN44-F1
#
_cell.length_a   1.000
_cell.length_b   1.000
_cell.length_c   1.000
_cell.angle_alpha   90.00
_cell.angle_beta   90.00
_cell.angle_gamma   90.00
#
_symmetry.space_group_name_H-M   'P 1'
#
loop_
_entity.id
_entity.type
_entity.pdbx_description
1 polymer ?
#
loop_
_entity_poly.entity_id
_entity_poly.type
_entity_poly.pdbx_seq_one_letter_code
_entity_poly.pdbx_strand_id
1 'polypeptide(L)'
;MQFDVVVYRLADEYKVEAGYEPVNVYTARWVHSDDPRKLEEFRKKAADQLSIDGGGHLTYLAPTRVNLSLMEERWPDIEFLATREH
;
A
#
# COMPACT_ATOMS: atom_id res chain seq x y z
N MET A 1 -19.05 -0.04 7.46
CA MET A 1 -19.21 1.34 7.99
C MET A 1 -18.34 2.38 7.29
N GLN A 2 -17.02 2.22 7.12
CA GLN A 2 -16.23 3.22 6.36
C GLN A 2 -16.44 3.16 4.82
N PHE A 3 -16.60 1.96 4.25
CA PHE A 3 -16.78 1.78 2.80
C PHE A 3 -18.16 2.25 2.30
N ASP A 4 -19.22 1.96 3.06
CA ASP A 4 -20.60 2.32 2.68
C ASP A 4 -20.80 3.83 2.56
N VAL A 5 -20.13 4.60 3.43
CA VAL A 5 -20.16 6.06 3.42
C VAL A 5 -19.48 6.64 2.18
N VAL A 6 -18.39 6.03 1.70
CA VAL A 6 -17.68 6.52 0.50
C VAL A 6 -18.55 6.36 -0.74
N VAL A 7 -19.17 5.19 -0.93
CA VAL A 7 -20.09 4.96 -2.07
C VAL A 7 -21.29 5.90 -2.01
N TYR A 8 -21.87 6.09 -0.81
CA TYR A 8 -22.97 7.02 -0.63
C TYR A 8 -22.58 8.46 -1.00
N ARG A 9 -21.42 8.94 -0.52
CA ARG A 9 -20.94 10.29 -0.82
C ARG A 9 -20.62 10.49 -2.30
N LEU A 10 -20.04 9.49 -2.98
CA LEU A 10 -19.80 9.55 -4.42
C LEU A 10 -21.10 9.64 -5.23
N ALA A 11 -22.12 8.88 -4.84
CA ALA A 11 -23.43 8.93 -5.48
C ALA A 11 -24.14 10.27 -5.21
N ASP A 12 -24.09 10.77 -3.98
CA ASP A 12 -24.80 12.00 -3.58
C ASP A 12 -24.13 13.27 -4.13
N GLU A 13 -22.83 13.45 -3.83
CA GLU A 13 -22.06 14.67 -4.15
C GLU A 13 -21.64 14.72 -5.63
N TYR A 14 -21.32 13.57 -6.24
CA TYR A 14 -20.70 13.51 -7.57
C TYR A 14 -21.55 12.78 -8.62
N LYS A 15 -22.71 12.21 -8.25
CA LYS A 15 -23.55 11.38 -9.14
C LYS A 15 -22.78 10.21 -9.79
N VAL A 16 -21.80 9.67 -9.07
CA VAL A 16 -21.00 8.53 -9.50
C VAL A 16 -21.51 7.27 -8.79
N GLU A 17 -21.92 6.27 -9.57
CA GLU A 17 -22.16 4.93 -9.05
C GLU A 17 -20.84 4.16 -8.95
N ALA A 18 -20.49 3.72 -7.74
CA ALA A 18 -19.26 3.00 -7.46
C ALA A 18 -19.56 1.68 -6.75
N GLY A 19 -18.75 0.66 -7.04
CA GLY A 19 -18.80 -0.66 -6.40
C GLY A 19 -17.45 -1.05 -5.83
N TYR A 20 -17.43 -2.09 -5.00
CA TYR A 20 -16.21 -2.68 -4.44
C TYR A 20 -15.97 -4.07 -5.00
N GLU A 21 -14.71 -4.36 -5.29
CA GLU A 21 -14.24 -5.70 -5.63
C GLU A 21 -13.28 -6.21 -4.54
N PRO A 22 -13.34 -7.51 -4.20
CA PRO A 22 -12.41 -8.08 -3.24
C PRO A 22 -10.99 -8.07 -3.81
N VAL A 23 -10.03 -7.64 -2.99
CA VAL A 23 -8.60 -7.65 -3.33
C VAL A 23 -7.83 -8.52 -2.34
N ASN A 24 -6.78 -9.18 -2.83
CA ASN A 24 -5.93 -10.02 -1.99
C ASN A 24 -4.84 -9.18 -1.30
N VAL A 25 -5.26 -8.36 -0.34
CA VAL A 25 -4.37 -7.53 0.47
C VAL A 25 -4.64 -7.80 1.95
N TYR A 26 -3.59 -8.20 2.66
CA TYR A 26 -3.63 -8.43 4.11
C TYR A 26 -3.32 -7.16 4.90
N THR A 27 -2.26 -6.43 4.52
CA THR A 27 -1.87 -5.18 5.19
C THR A 27 -1.04 -4.29 4.28
N ALA A 28 -0.97 -3.01 4.62
CA ALA A 28 -0.14 -2.02 3.94
C ALA A 28 1.00 -1.55 4.85
N ARG A 29 2.17 -1.30 4.27
CA ARG A 29 3.32 -0.71 4.96
C ARG A 29 3.90 0.40 4.10
N TRP A 30 4.19 1.55 4.70
CA TRP A 30 5.00 2.54 4.02
C TRP A 30 6.43 2.03 3.91
N VAL A 31 7.05 2.30 2.77
CA VAL A 31 8.38 1.80 2.45
C VAL A 31 9.35 2.98 2.44
N HIS A 32 10.38 2.89 3.27
CA HIS A 32 11.46 3.88 3.33
C HIS A 32 12.82 3.18 3.20
N SER A 33 13.81 3.88 2.65
CA SER A 33 15.20 3.43 2.65
C SER A 33 16.11 4.64 2.49
N ASP A 34 17.22 4.64 3.23
CA ASP A 34 18.25 5.68 3.12
C ASP A 34 19.11 5.50 1.85
N ASP A 35 19.10 4.31 1.24
CA ASP A 35 19.76 4.06 -0.04
C ASP A 35 18.76 4.11 -1.21
N PRO A 36 18.76 5.18 -2.03
CA PRO A 36 17.83 5.31 -3.15
C PRO A 36 18.02 4.23 -4.22
N ARG A 37 19.21 3.62 -4.34
CA ARG A 37 19.45 2.53 -5.29
C ARG A 37 18.73 1.26 -4.85
N LYS A 38 18.80 0.94 -3.56
CA LYS A 38 18.08 -0.20 -2.96
C LYS A 38 16.58 -0.04 -3.09
N LEU A 39 16.08 1.17 -2.83
CA LEU A 39 14.66 1.47 -2.99
C LEU A 39 14.19 1.27 -4.44
N GLU A 40 14.98 1.71 -5.43
CA GLU A 40 14.63 1.53 -6.84
C GLU A 40 14.73 0.07 -7.30
N GLU A 41 15.69 -0.70 -6.79
CA GLU A 41 15.75 -2.15 -7.01
C GLU A 41 14.52 -2.87 -6.45
N PHE A 42 14.13 -2.53 -5.22
CA PHE A 42 12.91 -3.04 -4.60
C PHE A 42 11.68 -2.64 -5.38
N ARG A 43 11.62 -1.40 -5.84
CA ARG A 43 10.51 -0.89 -6.66
C ARG A 43 10.28 -1.71 -7.92
N LYS A 44 11.35 -2.16 -8.56
CA LYS A 44 11.28 -3.04 -9.73
C LYS A 44 10.88 -4.46 -9.37
N LYS A 45 11.35 -4.98 -8.23
CA LYS A 45 11.11 -6.37 -7.81
C LYS A 45 9.73 -6.61 -7.21
N ALA A 46 9.18 -5.60 -6.53
CA ALA A 46 7.91 -5.64 -5.81
C ALA A 46 6.81 -4.83 -6.52
N ALA A 47 6.99 -4.51 -7.80
CA ALA A 47 6.13 -3.57 -8.55
C ALA A 47 4.63 -3.92 -8.45
N ASP A 48 4.28 -5.21 -8.54
CA ASP A 48 2.89 -5.68 -8.48
C ASP A 48 2.22 -5.45 -7.11
N GLN A 49 3.03 -5.30 -6.06
CA GLN A 49 2.59 -5.11 -4.67
C GLN A 49 2.85 -3.68 -4.20
N LEU A 50 3.36 -2.82 -5.07
CA LEU A 50 3.67 -1.43 -4.73
C LEU A 50 2.61 -0.49 -5.27
N SER A 51 2.30 0.52 -4.47
CA SER A 51 1.33 1.55 -4.82
C SER A 51 1.74 2.88 -4.22
N ILE A 52 1.18 3.96 -4.74
CA ILE A 52 1.34 5.31 -4.21
C ILE A 52 0.06 5.66 -3.45
N ASP A 53 0.19 6.07 -2.19
CA ASP A 53 -0.96 6.51 -1.40
C ASP A 53 -1.44 7.91 -1.82
N GLY A 54 -2.55 8.37 -1.24
CA GLY A 54 -3.10 9.70 -1.54
C GLY A 54 -2.17 10.88 -1.18
N GLY A 55 -1.12 10.64 -0.39
CA GLY A 55 -0.10 11.63 -0.03
C GLY A 55 1.16 11.56 -0.89
N GLY A 56 1.24 10.64 -1.87
CA GLY A 56 2.42 10.48 -2.72
C GLY A 56 3.48 9.52 -2.17
N HIS A 57 3.17 8.75 -1.12
CA HIS A 57 4.14 7.87 -0.47
C HIS A 57 4.09 6.44 -1.01
N LEU A 58 5.28 5.85 -1.14
CA LEU A 58 5.43 4.48 -1.59
C LEU A 58 4.93 3.52 -0.51
N THR A 59 3.98 2.68 -0.90
CA THR A 59 3.28 1.76 0.00
C THR A 59 3.36 0.35 -0.56
N TYR A 60 3.79 -0.59 0.27
CA TYR A 60 3.77 -2.02 -0.01
C TYR A 60 2.46 -2.65 0.48
N LEU A 61 1.73 -3.27 -0.44
CA LEU A 61 0.48 -3.98 -0.22
C LEU A 61 0.78 -5.48 -0.09
N ALA A 62 0.99 -5.94 1.14
CA ALA A 62 1.31 -7.33 1.41
C ALA A 62 0.06 -8.22 1.23
N PRO A 63 0.08 -9.24 0.37
CA PRO A 63 -1.06 -10.16 0.20
C PRO A 63 -1.25 -11.08 1.40
N THR A 64 -0.18 -11.43 2.13
CA THR A 64 -0.23 -12.27 3.33
C THR A 64 0.82 -11.83 4.35
N ARG A 65 0.64 -12.22 5.61
CA ARG A 65 1.63 -11.99 6.68
C ARG A 65 2.99 -12.64 6.37
N VAL A 66 3.00 -13.86 5.85
CA VAL A 66 4.23 -14.59 5.50
C VAL A 66 5.00 -13.86 4.40
N ASN A 67 4.28 -13.34 3.40
CA ASN A 67 4.90 -12.59 2.33
C ASN A 67 5.53 -11.28 2.85
N LEU A 68 4.87 -10.57 3.77
CA LEU A 68 5.46 -9.39 4.42
C LEU A 68 6.77 -9.76 5.13
N SER A 69 6.76 -10.78 5.98
CA SER A 69 7.97 -11.21 6.72
C SER A 69 9.11 -11.62 5.78
N LEU A 70 8.80 -12.32 4.69
CA LEU A 70 9.79 -12.69 3.68
C LEU A 70 10.39 -11.46 2.98
N MET A 71 9.61 -10.41 2.75
CA MET A 71 10.10 -9.18 2.13
C MET A 71 10.96 -8.38 3.09
N GLU A 72 10.57 -8.28 4.37
CA GLU A 72 11.39 -7.68 5.43
C GLU A 72 12.74 -8.41 5.58
N GLU A 73 12.76 -9.74 5.52
CA GLU A 73 13.99 -10.55 5.57
C GLU A 73 14.88 -10.37 4.32
N ARG A 74 14.28 -10.30 3.13
CA ARG A 74 15.02 -10.16 1.86
C ARG A 74 15.55 -8.76 1.63
N TRP A 75 14.91 -7.75 2.20
CA TRP A 75 15.23 -6.35 2.03
C TRP A 75 15.50 -5.69 3.39
N PRO A 76 16.57 -6.09 4.09
CA PRO A 76 16.89 -5.54 5.41
C PRO A 76 17.25 -4.05 5.36
N ASP A 77 17.64 -3.54 4.19
CA ASP A 77 17.97 -2.13 3.94
C ASP A 77 16.70 -1.26 3.73
N ILE A 78 15.51 -1.87 3.80
CA ILE A 78 14.23 -1.22 3.56
C ILE A 78 13.37 -1.33 4.81
N GLU A 79 12.88 -0.19 5.26
CA GLU A 79 11.99 -0.08 6.40
C GLU A 79 10.53 -0.23 5.95
N PHE A 80 9.80 -1.10 6.64
CA PHE A 80 8.37 -1.34 6.43
C PHE A 80 7.58 -0.76 7.62
N LEU A 81 7.10 0.46 7.48
CA LEU A 81 6.48 1.23 8.55
C LEU A 81 4.97 0.96 8.63
N ALA A 82 4.49 0.57 9.81
CA ALA A 82 3.06 0.36 10.09
C ALA A 82 2.30 1.67 10.39
N THR A 83 3.02 2.70 10.78
CA THR A 83 2.51 4.02 11.14
C THR A 83 3.40 5.08 10.55
N ARG A 84 2.81 6.23 10.22
CA ARG A 84 3.55 7.42 9.79
C ARG A 84 3.04 8.63 10.55
N GLU A 85 3.91 9.60 10.80
CA GLU A 85 3.47 10.93 11.22
C GLU A 85 2.69 11.59 10.06
N HIS A 86 1.57 12.24 10.40
CA HIS A 86 0.58 12.73 9.44
C HIS A 86 1.06 13.96 8.68
#